data_AF-A0A2U2XEG5-F1
#
_entry.id   AF-A0A2U2XEG5-F1
#
_cell.length_a   1.000
_cell.length_b   1.000
_cell.length_c   1.000
_cell.angle_alpha   90.00
_cell.angle_beta   90.00
_cell.angle_gamma   90.00
#
_symmetry.space_group_name_H-M   'P 1'
#
loop_
_entity.id
_entity.type
_entity.pdbx_description
1 polymer ?
#
loop_
_entity_poly.entity_id
_entity_poly.type
_entity_poly.pdbx_seq_one_letter_code
_entity_poly.pdbx_strand_id
1 'polypeptide(L)' 'MKTKIKWYNKPQLVGTLLMFWPPFGLYGLYKSENIDSKFKIAICGAHILAIALLIWVRYN' A
#
# COMPACT_ATOMS: atom_id res chain seq x y z
N MET A 1 6.24 19.09 22.28
CA MET A 1 6.69 17.72 21.90
C MET A 1 6.88 17.71 20.38
N LYS A 2 8.12 17.57 19.87
CA LYS A 2 8.35 17.51 18.40
C LYS A 2 7.64 16.26 17.88
N THR A 3 6.48 16.42 17.26
CA THR A 3 5.77 15.33 16.59
C THR A 3 6.66 14.86 15.45
N LYS A 4 7.39 13.76 15.64
CA LYS A 4 8.18 13.15 14.58
C LYS A 4 7.22 12.89 13.41
N ILE A 5 7.43 13.58 12.30
CA ILE A 5 6.61 13.41 11.10
C ILE A 5 6.76 11.95 10.68
N LYS A 6 5.70 11.16 10.89
CA LYS A 6 5.64 9.75 10.55
C LYS A 6 5.74 9.63 9.03
N TRP A 7 6.65 8.78 8.54
CA TRP A 7 6.88 8.61 7.10
C TRP A 7 5.62 8.16 6.36
N TYR A 8 4.76 7.37 7.01
CA TYR A 8 3.50 6.87 6.45
C TYR A 8 2.40 7.93 6.34
N ASN A 9 2.56 9.11 6.94
CA ASN A 9 1.63 10.23 6.75
C ASN A 9 1.97 11.07 5.51
N LYS A 10 3.01 10.71 4.75
CA LYS A 10 3.37 11.31 3.46
C LYS A 10 2.90 10.41 2.31
N PRO A 11 1.81 10.75 1.59
CA PRO A 11 1.23 9.88 0.55
C PRO A 11 2.21 9.55 -0.57
N GLN A 12 3.06 10.51 -0.97
CA GLN A 12 4.08 10.30 -1.99
C GLN A 12 5.06 9.20 -1.58
N LEU A 13 5.52 9.22 -0.33
CA LEU A 13 6.49 8.26 0.18
C LEU A 13 5.87 6.86 0.35
N VAL A 14 4.60 6.80 0.77
CA VAL A 14 3.81 5.55 0.79
C VAL A 14 3.64 5.00 -0.62
N GLY A 15 3.31 5.84 -1.61
CA GLY A 15 3.17 5.43 -3.01
C GLY A 15 4.48 4.93 -3.63
N THR A 16 5.59 5.62 -3.36
CA THR A 16 6.92 5.14 -3.77
C THR A 16 7.24 3.78 -3.15
N LEU A 17 7.02 3.63 -1.83
CA LEU A 17 7.23 2.33 -1.18
C LEU A 17 6.29 1.27 -1.73
N LEU A 18 5.07 1.60 -2.10
CA LEU A 18 4.13 0.63 -2.70
C LEU A 18 4.66 0.05 -4.02
N MET A 19 5.34 0.87 -4.82
CA MET A 19 5.89 0.45 -6.11
C MET A 19 7.23 -0.29 -5.99
N PHE A 20 8.14 0.21 -5.14
CA PHE A 20 9.51 -0.35 -5.02
C PHE A 20 9.65 -1.41 -3.93
N TRP A 21 8.81 -1.33 -2.88
CA TRP A 21 8.83 -2.26 -1.75
C TRP A 21 7.40 -2.52 -1.24
N PRO A 22 6.60 -3.31 -1.98
CA PRO A 22 5.17 -3.45 -1.73
C PRO A 22 4.81 -3.77 -0.26
N PRO A 23 5.54 -4.64 0.47
CA PRO A 23 5.26 -4.87 1.90
C PRO A 23 5.27 -3.60 2.77
N PHE A 24 6.26 -2.71 2.57
CA PHE A 24 6.37 -1.47 3.34
C PHE A 24 5.36 -0.44 2.85
N GLY A 25 5.10 -0.36 1.55
CA GLY A 25 4.07 0.50 0.99
C GLY A 25 2.67 0.15 1.50
N LEU A 26 2.33 -1.14 1.55
CA LEU A 26 1.08 -1.65 2.11
C LEU A 26 0.95 -1.34 3.60
N TYR A 27 2.02 -1.52 4.37
CA TYR A 27 2.04 -1.14 5.79
C TYR A 27 1.82 0.37 5.97
N GLY A 28 2.52 1.19 5.19
CA GLY A 28 2.38 2.64 5.21
C GLY A 28 0.98 3.08 4.83
N LEU A 29 0.40 2.46 3.80
CA LEU A 29 -0.96 2.71 3.33
C LEU A 29 -2.01 2.37 4.39
N TYR A 30 -1.88 1.20 5.03
CA TYR A 30 -2.77 0.78 6.10
C TYR A 30 -2.73 1.75 7.27
N LYS A 31 -1.52 2.12 7.72
CA LYS A 31 -1.30 2.93 8.91
C LYS A 31 -1.46 4.44 8.71
N SER A 32 -1.45 4.91 7.45
CA SER A 32 -1.59 6.34 7.14
C SER A 32 -2.93 6.88 7.61
N GLU A 33 -2.91 7.99 8.34
CA GLU A 33 -4.11 8.72 8.76
C GLU A 33 -4.56 9.72 7.67
N ASN A 34 -3.67 10.04 6.73
CA ASN A 34 -3.88 11.04 5.67
C ASN A 34 -4.39 10.45 4.35
N ILE A 35 -4.47 9.12 4.24
CA ILE A 35 -4.93 8.45 3.01
C ILE A 35 -6.36 7.98 3.21
N ASP A 36 -7.23 8.35 2.26
CA ASP A 36 -8.65 8.02 2.28
C ASP A 36 -8.89 6.50 2.32
N SER A 37 -9.91 6.10 3.08
CA SER A 37 -10.25 4.69 3.28
C SER A 37 -10.64 3.99 1.97
N LYS A 38 -11.30 4.67 1.03
CA LYS A 38 -11.63 4.12 -0.29
C LYS A 38 -10.37 3.80 -1.09
N PHE A 39 -9.36 4.66 -1.01
CA PHE A 39 -8.08 4.45 -1.66
C PHE A 39 -7.34 3.23 -1.08
N LYS A 40 -7.38 3.05 0.24
CA LYS A 40 -6.81 1.85 0.90
C LYS A 40 -7.49 0.57 0.40
N ILE A 41 -8.82 0.56 0.32
CA ILE A 41 -9.60 -0.58 -0.17
C ILE A 41 -9.26 -0.88 -1.63
N ALA A 42 -9.18 0.14 -2.49
CA ALA A 42 -8.85 -0.03 -3.90
C ALA A 42 -7.48 -0.68 -4.11
N ILE A 43 -6.45 -0.21 -3.39
CA ILE A 43 -5.09 -0.78 -3.49
C ILE A 43 -5.04 -2.20 -2.94
N CYS A 44 -5.71 -2.48 -1.81
CA CYS A 44 -5.80 -3.85 -1.28
C CYS A 44 -6.51 -4.78 -2.27
N GLY A 45 -7.62 -4.34 -2.87
CA GLY A 45 -8.33 -5.10 -3.89
C GLY A 45 -7.46 -5.39 -5.12
N ALA A 46 -6.74 -4.37 -5.61
CA ALA A 46 -5.79 -4.52 -6.71
C ALA A 46 -4.65 -5.49 -6.38
N HIS A 47 -4.13 -5.46 -5.14
CA HIS A 47 -3.09 -6.40 -4.70
C HIS A 47 -3.59 -7.84 -4.67
N ILE A 48 -4.78 -8.09 -4.11
CA ILE A 48 -5.38 -9.43 -4.08
C ILE A 48 -5.62 -9.94 -5.50
N LEU A 49 -6.14 -9.09 -6.39
CA LEU A 49 -6.34 -9.44 -7.80
C LEU A 49 -5.02 -9.79 -8.49
N ALA A 50 -3.96 -8.99 -8.29
CA ALA A 50 -2.65 -9.26 -8.85
C ALA A 50 -2.08 -10.59 -8.36
N ILE A 51 -2.21 -10.90 -7.08
CA ILE A 51 -1.79 -12.19 -6.50
C ILE A 51 -2.62 -13.33 -7.12
N ALA A 52 -3.94 -13.18 -7.22
CA ALA A 52 -4.81 -14.18 -7.82
C ALA A 52 -4.46 -14.45 -9.29
N LEU A 53 -4.16 -13.40 -10.06
CA LEU A 53 -3.71 -13.50 -11.45
C LEU A 53 -2.35 -14.20 -11.56
N LEU A 54 -1.38 -13.85 -10.70
CA LEU A 54 -0.08 -14.50 -10.68
C LEU A 54 -0.18 -15.98 -10.34
N ILE A 55 -1.03 -16.34 -9.38
CA ILE A 55 -1.34 -17.74 -9.05
C ILE A 55 -1.99 -18.41 -10.27
N TRP A 56 -3.02 -17.82 -10.86
CA TRP A 56 -3.70 -18.39 -12.02
C TRP A 56 -2.73 -18.67 -13.19
N VAL A 57 -1.85 -17.70 -13.53
CA VAL A 57 -0.81 -17.87 -14.57
C VAL A 57 0.23 -18.94 -14.19
N ARG A 58 0.50 -19.16 -12.90
CA ARG A 58 1.44 -20.20 -12.44
C ARG A 58 0.88 -21.62 -12.63
N TYR A 59 -0.43 -21.79 -12.50
CA TYR A 59 -1.11 -23.09 -12.44
C TYR A 59 -1.83 -23.50 -13.73
N ASN A 60 -1.84 -22.64 -14.74
CA ASN A 60 -2.49 -22.86 -16.04
C ASN A 60 -1.48 -22.66 -17.17
#